data_AF-A0A524J2T3-F1
#
_entry.id   AF-A0A524J2T3-F1
#
_cell.length_a   1.000
_cell.length_b   1.000
_cell.length_c   1.000
_cell.angle_alpha   90.00
_cell.angle_beta   90.00
_cell.angle_gamma   90.00
#
_symmetry.space_group_name_H-M   'P 1'
#
loop_
_entity.id
_entity.type
_entity.pdbx_description
1 polymer ?
#
loop_
_entity_poly.entity_id
_entity_poly.type
_entity_poly.pdbx_seq_one_letter_code
_entity_poly.pdbx_strand_id
1 'polypeptide(L)'
;MTTDPEIESALVELRVAAPPDLLPRVMADVGLADRYARFDSPIGPLIVAWNGLGVSAVEASTDDSTFEASHLARTRRAAWAAEQVPDRLARSIARRLDGDRRVRIELDLRGHTDFEQNVWAKALEIPRGEVRPYGWIAAEIGHPRAVRAVGTALGHNPVPLIVPCHRVVRTDGSIGQYSLGGPVNKRIILAAEGLDPDALEATGRSGVRYVGSDSTHIVCLPTCHAARRIGAAHRVPFRSLPHAVSAGYRPCRSCRPGSGAIAA
;
A
#
# COMPACT_ATOMS: atom_id res chain seq x y z
N MET A 1 -38.09 43.82 8.08
CA MET A 1 -38.49 43.04 6.88
C MET A 1 -39.35 41.89 7.37
N THR A 2 -40.65 42.10 7.41
CA THR A 2 -41.64 41.05 7.66
C THR A 2 -41.80 40.27 6.35
N THR A 3 -41.51 38.97 6.37
CA THR A 3 -41.79 38.08 5.23
C THR A 3 -43.30 38.04 4.99
N ASP A 4 -43.69 38.14 3.71
CA ASP A 4 -45.08 38.10 3.29
C ASP A 4 -45.68 36.70 3.60
N PRO A 5 -46.77 36.61 4.38
CA PRO A 5 -47.40 35.34 4.74
C PRO A 5 -47.83 34.49 3.54
N GLU A 6 -48.19 35.13 2.41
CA GLU A 6 -48.56 34.42 1.18
C GLU A 6 -47.34 33.76 0.54
N ILE A 7 -46.18 34.44 0.55
CA ILE A 7 -44.91 33.88 0.09
C ILE A 7 -44.47 32.74 1.00
N GLU A 8 -44.61 32.89 2.32
CA GLU A 8 -44.25 31.84 3.28
C GLU A 8 -45.11 30.58 3.10
N SER A 9 -46.42 30.73 2.87
CA SER A 9 -47.31 29.61 2.59
C SER A 9 -47.00 28.93 1.25
N ALA A 10 -46.74 29.71 0.19
CA ALA A 10 -46.36 29.16 -1.12
C ALA A 10 -45.01 28.41 -1.05
N LEU A 11 -44.06 28.87 -0.23
CA LEU A 11 -42.78 28.19 0.00
C LEU A 11 -42.93 26.88 0.78
N VAL A 12 -43.89 26.77 1.70
CA VAL A 12 -44.18 25.53 2.43
C VAL A 12 -44.69 24.44 1.49
N GLU A 13 -45.55 24.80 0.52
CA GLU A 13 -46.08 23.87 -0.47
C GLU A 13 -45.00 23.34 -1.45
N LEU A 14 -43.89 24.06 -1.60
CA LEU A 14 -42.73 23.63 -2.39
C LEU A 14 -41.74 22.73 -1.64
N ARG A 15 -41.98 22.45 -0.34
CA ARG A 15 -41.09 21.57 0.43
C ARG A 15 -41.23 20.12 -0.02
N VAL A 16 -40.16 19.57 -0.56
CA VAL A 16 -40.03 18.15 -0.87
C VAL A 16 -39.17 17.49 0.21
N ALA A 17 -39.53 16.27 0.62
CA ALA A 17 -38.67 15.48 1.48
C ALA A 17 -37.32 15.27 0.79
N ALA A 18 -36.22 15.62 1.47
CA ALA A 18 -34.90 15.33 0.96
C ALA A 18 -34.74 13.81 0.76
N PRO A 19 -34.12 13.36 -0.35
CA PRO A 19 -33.78 11.96 -0.51
C PRO A 19 -33.00 11.45 0.72
N PRO A 20 -33.31 10.25 1.23
CA PRO A 20 -32.69 9.75 2.46
C PRO A 20 -31.17 9.57 2.33
N ASP A 21 -30.65 9.47 1.11
CA ASP A 21 -29.23 9.36 0.78
C ASP A 21 -28.53 10.72 0.61
N LEU A 22 -29.25 11.85 0.59
CA LEU A 22 -28.68 13.16 0.31
C LEU A 22 -27.59 13.53 1.30
N LEU A 23 -27.88 13.44 2.61
CA LEU A 23 -26.91 13.79 3.65
C LEU A 23 -25.69 12.83 3.65
N PRO A 24 -25.88 11.49 3.64
CA PRO A 24 -24.75 10.57 3.49
C PRO A 24 -23.87 10.83 2.28
N ARG A 25 -24.49 11.13 1.13
CA ARG A 25 -23.78 11.44 -0.11
C ARG A 25 -22.98 12.72 0.00
N VAL A 26 -23.60 13.82 0.44
CA VAL A 26 -22.92 15.12 0.59
C VAL A 26 -21.77 15.02 1.60
N MET A 27 -21.98 14.38 2.75
CA MET A 27 -20.94 14.22 3.77
C MET A 27 -19.76 13.40 3.24
N ALA A 28 -20.01 12.36 2.45
CA ALA A 28 -18.95 11.60 1.78
C ALA A 28 -18.23 12.44 0.72
N ASP A 29 -18.96 13.17 -0.13
CA ASP A 29 -18.39 13.99 -1.20
C ASP A 29 -17.51 15.13 -0.66
N VAL A 30 -17.82 15.68 0.51
CA VAL A 30 -16.97 16.71 1.17
C VAL A 30 -15.93 16.13 2.13
N GLY A 31 -15.83 14.80 2.26
CA GLY A 31 -14.81 14.13 3.09
C GLY A 31 -15.05 14.23 4.60
N LEU A 32 -16.29 14.48 5.03
CA LEU A 32 -16.73 14.47 6.44
C LEU A 32 -17.20 13.09 6.90
N ALA A 33 -17.47 12.21 5.95
CA ALA A 33 -17.80 10.81 6.16
C ALA A 33 -17.23 9.96 5.03
N ASP A 34 -17.36 8.65 5.15
CA ASP A 34 -16.90 7.69 4.15
C ASP A 34 -18.07 6.84 3.65
N ARG A 35 -17.98 6.40 2.40
CA ARG A 35 -18.76 5.27 1.88
C ARG A 35 -17.88 4.05 1.84
N TYR A 36 -18.45 2.86 2.00
CA TYR A 36 -17.69 1.63 1.87
C TYR A 36 -18.48 0.55 1.16
N ALA A 37 -17.76 -0.38 0.54
CA ALA A 37 -18.32 -1.56 -0.08
C ALA A 37 -17.28 -2.68 -0.10
N ARG A 38 -17.74 -3.91 -0.36
CA ARG A 38 -16.85 -5.07 -0.50
C ARG A 38 -16.17 -5.06 -1.88
N PHE A 39 -14.93 -5.53 -1.91
CA PHE A 39 -14.09 -5.64 -3.09
C PHE A 39 -13.31 -6.96 -3.03
N ASP A 40 -13.33 -7.70 -4.13
CA ASP A 40 -12.64 -9.00 -4.20
C ASP A 40 -11.12 -8.83 -4.27
N SER A 41 -10.39 -9.67 -3.54
CA SER A 41 -8.94 -9.64 -3.51
C SER A 41 -8.34 -11.06 -3.46
N PRO A 42 -7.02 -11.23 -3.72
CA PRO A 42 -6.37 -12.53 -3.62
C PRO A 42 -6.45 -13.22 -2.25
N ILE A 43 -6.82 -12.49 -1.19
CA ILE A 43 -6.97 -13.01 0.18
C ILE A 43 -8.42 -13.03 0.64
N GLY A 44 -9.36 -12.99 -0.30
CA GLY A 44 -10.80 -12.93 -0.04
C GLY A 44 -11.36 -11.50 -0.12
N PRO A 45 -12.67 -11.33 0.14
CA PRO A 45 -13.33 -10.04 0.08
C PRO A 45 -12.81 -9.10 1.17
N LEU A 46 -12.51 -7.86 0.78
CA LEU A 46 -12.08 -6.80 1.67
C LEU A 46 -13.08 -5.65 1.62
N ILE A 47 -13.15 -4.87 2.69
CA ILE A 47 -13.90 -3.61 2.68
C ILE A 47 -12.97 -2.52 2.14
N VAL A 48 -13.47 -1.75 1.18
CA VAL A 48 -12.82 -0.53 0.68
C VAL A 48 -13.69 0.65 1.07
N ALA A 49 -13.12 1.61 1.79
CA ALA A 49 -13.78 2.85 2.15
C ALA A 49 -13.18 4.04 1.39
N TRP A 50 -14.04 4.97 0.97
CA TRP A 50 -13.67 6.15 0.21
C TRP A 50 -14.55 7.35 0.54
N ASN A 51 -14.03 8.52 0.22
CA ASN A 51 -14.76 9.79 0.27
C ASN A 51 -14.29 10.71 -0.88
N GLY A 52 -14.75 11.96 -0.91
CA GLY A 52 -14.42 12.92 -1.97
C GLY A 52 -12.93 13.27 -2.10
N LEU A 53 -12.10 12.91 -1.11
CA LEU A 53 -10.65 13.11 -1.14
C LEU A 53 -9.88 11.86 -1.57
N GLY A 54 -10.51 10.68 -1.59
CA GLY A 54 -9.87 9.44 -2.02
C GLY A 54 -10.24 8.22 -1.17
N VAL A 55 -9.47 7.14 -1.36
CA VAL A 55 -9.59 5.92 -0.55
C VAL A 55 -9.01 6.17 0.84
N SER A 56 -9.79 5.87 1.88
CA SER A 56 -9.45 6.15 3.27
C SER A 56 -9.19 4.89 4.10
N ALA A 57 -9.70 3.74 3.67
CA ALA A 57 -9.45 2.47 4.33
C ALA A 57 -9.52 1.27 3.37
N VAL A 58 -8.70 0.25 3.64
CA VAL A 58 -8.87 -1.11 3.14
C VAL A 58 -8.70 -2.09 4.31
N GLU A 59 -9.74 -2.83 4.66
CA GLU A 59 -9.75 -3.67 5.86
C GLU A 59 -10.32 -5.07 5.59
N ALA A 60 -9.81 -6.06 6.31
CA ALA A 60 -10.44 -7.36 6.40
C ALA A 60 -11.45 -7.31 7.57
N SER A 61 -12.75 -7.38 7.27
CA SER A 61 -13.79 -7.46 8.29
C SER A 61 -14.81 -8.53 7.94
N THR A 62 -15.26 -9.26 8.96
CA THR A 62 -16.29 -10.29 8.85
C THR A 62 -17.68 -9.68 8.72
N ASP A 63 -17.93 -8.57 9.40
CA ASP A 63 -19.21 -7.87 9.40
C ASP A 63 -19.03 -6.35 9.30
N ASP A 64 -20.10 -5.72 8.84
CA ASP A 64 -20.16 -4.31 8.50
C ASP A 64 -20.12 -3.43 9.77
N SER A 65 -20.77 -3.86 10.86
CA SER A 65 -20.84 -3.09 12.11
C SER A 65 -19.49 -2.98 12.84
N THR A 66 -18.70 -4.05 12.83
CA THR A 66 -17.34 -4.06 13.38
C THR A 66 -16.44 -3.08 12.61
N PHE A 67 -16.57 -3.06 11.28
CA PHE A 67 -15.83 -2.12 10.43
C PHE A 67 -16.26 -0.67 10.69
N GLU A 68 -17.55 -0.38 10.73
CA GLU A 68 -18.05 0.98 10.97
C GLU A 68 -17.57 1.52 12.32
N ALA A 69 -17.60 0.69 13.37
CA ALA A 69 -17.12 1.07 14.70
C ALA A 69 -15.60 1.31 14.73
N SER A 70 -14.79 0.44 14.11
CA SER A 70 -13.33 0.60 14.05
C SER A 70 -12.94 1.84 13.23
N HIS A 71 -13.60 2.05 12.09
CA HIS A 71 -13.37 3.18 11.21
C HIS A 71 -13.72 4.49 11.89
N LEU A 72 -14.85 4.56 12.60
CA LEU A 72 -15.25 5.74 13.37
C LEU A 72 -14.26 6.04 14.50
N ALA A 73 -13.82 5.02 15.24
CA ALA A 73 -12.86 5.19 16.33
C ALA A 73 -11.51 5.74 15.82
N ARG A 74 -11.03 5.25 14.67
CA ARG A 74 -9.75 5.62 14.06
C ARG A 74 -9.78 6.97 13.35
N THR A 75 -10.83 7.24 12.58
CA THR A 75 -10.88 8.39 11.66
C THR A 75 -11.74 9.55 12.19
N ARG A 76 -12.58 9.29 13.20
CA ARG A 76 -13.64 10.20 13.67
C ARG A 76 -14.66 10.56 12.59
N ARG A 77 -14.80 9.71 11.57
CA ARG A 77 -15.78 9.84 10.49
C ARG A 77 -16.70 8.62 10.48
N ALA A 78 -17.99 8.86 10.29
CA ALA A 78 -18.93 7.78 10.03
C ALA A 78 -18.64 7.13 8.67
N ALA A 79 -18.90 5.84 8.55
CA ALA A 79 -18.87 5.13 7.29
C ALA A 79 -20.25 4.56 6.99
N TRP A 80 -20.75 4.72 5.76
CA TRP A 80 -22.03 4.16 5.35
C TRP A 80 -21.87 3.20 4.18
N ALA A 81 -22.56 2.07 4.27
CA ALA A 81 -22.57 1.08 3.22
C ALA A 81 -22.99 1.69 1.88
N ALA A 82 -22.36 1.19 0.83
CA ALA A 82 -22.75 1.37 -0.55
C ALA A 82 -22.90 -0.02 -1.17
N GLU A 83 -23.74 -0.12 -2.19
CA GLU A 83 -23.97 -1.37 -2.91
C GLU A 83 -22.67 -1.92 -3.51
N GLN A 84 -21.84 -1.03 -4.07
CA GLN A 84 -20.58 -1.40 -4.68
C GLN A 84 -19.57 -0.24 -4.65
N VAL A 85 -18.29 -0.59 -4.82
CA VAL A 85 -17.24 0.39 -5.09
C VAL A 85 -17.53 1.04 -6.46
N PRO A 86 -17.47 2.38 -6.60
CA PRO A 86 -17.73 3.04 -7.87
C PRO A 86 -16.87 2.49 -9.00
N ASP A 87 -17.45 2.21 -10.16
CA ASP A 87 -16.78 1.51 -11.27
C ASP A 87 -15.42 2.10 -11.65
N ARG A 88 -15.32 3.43 -11.65
CA ARG A 88 -14.06 4.12 -11.95
C ARG A 88 -12.99 3.81 -10.90
N LEU A 89 -13.36 3.80 -9.63
CA LEU A 89 -12.46 3.48 -8.53
C LEU A 89 -12.11 1.98 -8.55
N ALA A 90 -13.10 1.10 -8.73
CA ALA A 90 -12.88 -0.34 -8.84
C ALA A 90 -11.90 -0.69 -9.98
N ARG A 91 -12.08 -0.11 -11.17
CA ARG A 91 -11.14 -0.26 -12.29
C ARG A 91 -9.74 0.25 -11.95
N SER A 92 -9.63 1.37 -11.24
CA SER A 92 -8.33 1.90 -10.83
C SER A 92 -7.63 0.99 -9.81
N ILE A 93 -8.36 0.46 -8.83
CA ILE A 93 -7.85 -0.50 -7.86
C ILE A 93 -7.38 -1.77 -8.58
N ALA A 94 -8.20 -2.36 -9.45
CA ALA A 94 -7.84 -3.55 -10.22
C ALA A 94 -6.54 -3.33 -11.01
N ARG A 95 -6.44 -2.24 -11.78
CA ARG A 95 -5.21 -1.89 -12.53
C ARG A 95 -3.99 -1.70 -11.61
N ARG A 96 -4.17 -1.15 -10.42
CA ARG A 96 -3.09 -1.00 -9.43
C ARG A 96 -2.61 -2.36 -8.93
N LEU A 97 -3.54 -3.27 -8.62
CA LEU A 97 -3.23 -4.64 -8.16
C LEU A 97 -2.53 -5.46 -9.27
N ASP A 98 -2.88 -5.21 -10.53
CA ASP A 98 -2.20 -5.78 -11.70
C ASP A 98 -0.81 -5.17 -11.96
N GLY A 99 -0.42 -4.14 -11.20
CA GLY A 99 0.92 -3.56 -11.21
C GLY A 99 1.06 -2.32 -12.09
N ASP A 100 -0.03 -1.74 -12.61
CA ASP A 100 0.05 -0.47 -13.32
C ASP A 100 0.31 0.67 -12.33
N ARG A 101 1.56 1.12 -12.24
CA ARG A 101 1.93 2.25 -11.37
C ARG A 101 1.49 3.60 -11.92
N ARG A 102 1.01 3.67 -13.17
CA ARG A 102 0.55 4.94 -13.80
C ARG A 102 -0.87 5.29 -13.40
N VAL A 103 -1.67 4.32 -12.93
CA VAL A 103 -2.99 4.64 -12.42
C VAL A 103 -2.87 5.41 -11.12
N ARG A 104 -3.50 6.57 -11.06
CA ARG A 104 -3.59 7.39 -9.86
C ARG A 104 -4.84 6.99 -9.08
N ILE A 105 -4.64 6.74 -7.79
CA ILE A 105 -5.70 6.53 -6.81
C ILE A 105 -5.40 7.56 -5.74
N GLU A 106 -6.32 8.52 -5.58
CA GLU A 106 -6.24 9.49 -4.49
C GLU A 106 -6.43 8.76 -3.16
N LEU A 107 -5.64 9.13 -2.16
CA LEU A 107 -5.65 8.51 -0.84
C LEU A 107 -5.95 9.59 0.21
N ASP A 108 -6.97 9.37 1.03
CA ASP A 108 -7.24 10.23 2.18
C ASP A 108 -6.41 9.74 3.37
N LEU A 109 -5.20 10.28 3.49
CA LEU A 109 -4.24 9.96 4.57
C LEU A 109 -4.25 11.00 5.69
N ARG A 110 -5.30 11.83 5.79
CA ARG A 110 -5.43 12.82 6.87
C ARG A 110 -5.45 12.12 8.23
N GLY A 111 -4.85 12.77 9.22
CA GLY A 111 -4.71 12.21 10.57
C GLY A 111 -3.46 11.35 10.76
N HIS A 112 -2.64 11.18 9.72
CA HIS A 112 -1.35 10.49 9.80
C HIS A 112 -0.17 11.46 9.72
N THR A 113 0.93 11.09 10.35
CA THR A 113 2.14 11.91 10.41
C THR A 113 2.83 11.99 9.05
N ASP A 114 3.60 13.06 8.81
CA ASP A 114 4.41 13.19 7.59
C ASP A 114 5.37 12.01 7.40
N PHE A 115 5.91 11.47 8.50
CA PHE A 115 6.76 10.28 8.46
C PHE A 115 6.02 9.06 7.90
N GLU A 116 4.82 8.77 8.40
CA GLU A 116 4.00 7.65 7.92
C GLU A 116 3.62 7.82 6.45
N GLN A 117 3.17 9.03 6.08
CA GLN A 117 2.83 9.35 4.70
C GLN A 117 4.02 9.16 3.75
N ASN A 118 5.22 9.60 4.15
CA ASN A 118 6.46 9.38 3.39
C ASN A 118 6.82 7.90 3.26
N VAL A 119 6.62 7.10 4.32
CA VAL A 119 6.81 5.64 4.27
C VAL A 119 5.89 4.99 3.23
N TRP A 120 4.60 5.34 3.24
CA TRP A 120 3.62 4.76 2.30
C TRP A 120 3.84 5.24 0.87
N ALA A 121 4.14 6.52 0.68
CA ALA A 121 4.52 7.08 -0.61
C ALA A 121 5.73 6.34 -1.19
N LYS A 122 6.73 6.04 -0.34
CA LYS A 122 7.90 5.26 -0.78
C LYS A 122 7.57 3.80 -1.06
N ALA A 123 6.68 3.17 -0.30
CA ALA A 123 6.23 1.81 -0.55
C ALA A 123 5.50 1.67 -1.90
N LEU A 124 4.75 2.70 -2.32
CA LEU A 124 4.08 2.75 -3.63
C LEU A 124 5.05 2.66 -4.83
N GLU A 125 6.33 3.01 -4.65
CA GLU A 125 7.34 2.89 -5.71
C GLU A 125 7.73 1.44 -6.00
N ILE A 126 7.52 0.51 -5.06
CA ILE A 126 7.97 -0.88 -5.15
C ILE A 126 7.14 -1.62 -6.21
N PRO A 127 7.75 -2.11 -7.32
CA PRO A 127 7.00 -2.77 -8.39
C PRO A 127 6.37 -4.08 -7.95
N ARG A 128 5.28 -4.48 -8.65
CA ARG A 128 4.65 -5.79 -8.50
C ARG A 128 5.66 -6.91 -8.74
N GLY A 129 5.65 -7.92 -7.87
CA GLY A 129 6.56 -9.07 -7.96
C GLY A 129 8.00 -8.76 -7.54
N GLU A 130 8.24 -7.60 -6.93
CA GLU A 130 9.48 -7.25 -6.26
C GLU A 130 9.23 -6.98 -4.77
N VAL A 131 10.29 -7.13 -3.97
CA VAL A 131 10.29 -6.74 -2.56
C VAL A 131 11.45 -5.84 -2.21
N ARG A 132 11.33 -5.07 -1.13
CA ARG A 132 12.40 -4.26 -0.54
C ARG A 132 12.54 -4.52 0.95
N PRO A 133 13.73 -4.41 1.53
CA PRO A 133 13.89 -4.49 2.98
C PRO A 133 13.35 -3.23 3.66
N TYR A 134 12.91 -3.31 4.91
CA TYR A 134 12.50 -2.13 5.70
C TYR A 134 13.56 -1.01 5.70
N GLY A 135 14.84 -1.39 5.79
CA GLY A 135 15.96 -0.43 5.75
C GLY A 135 16.11 0.29 4.41
N TRP A 136 15.59 -0.27 3.32
CA TRP A 136 15.57 0.42 2.03
C TRP A 136 14.62 1.62 2.07
N ILE A 137 13.40 1.43 2.60
CA ILE A 137 12.46 2.54 2.77
C ILE A 137 13.05 3.58 3.71
N ALA A 138 13.53 3.16 4.89
CA ALA A 138 14.08 4.06 5.90
C ALA A 138 15.14 4.99 5.31
N ALA A 139 16.02 4.47 4.47
CA ALA A 139 17.05 5.27 3.85
C ALA A 139 16.54 6.15 2.70
N GLU A 140 15.63 5.65 1.87
CA GLU A 140 15.05 6.41 0.76
C GLU A 140 14.17 7.57 1.20
N ILE A 141 13.71 7.58 2.47
CA ILE A 141 13.00 8.70 3.09
C ILE A 141 13.92 9.58 3.95
N GLY A 142 15.24 9.37 3.90
CA GLY A 142 16.23 10.20 4.63
C GLY A 142 16.40 9.85 6.12
N HIS A 143 15.83 8.75 6.59
CA HIS A 143 15.88 8.31 7.98
C HIS A 143 16.47 6.88 8.13
N PRO A 144 17.73 6.62 7.72
CA PRO A 144 18.29 5.27 7.63
C PRO A 144 18.28 4.49 8.96
N ARG A 145 18.31 5.18 10.11
CA ARG A 145 18.22 4.56 11.45
C ARG A 145 16.79 4.22 11.89
N ALA A 146 15.76 4.67 11.17
CA ALA A 146 14.35 4.55 11.55
C ALA A 146 13.68 3.24 11.10
N VAL A 147 14.45 2.16 10.90
CA VAL A 147 13.95 0.88 10.36
C VAL A 147 12.76 0.32 11.15
N ARG A 148 12.80 0.41 12.49
CA ARG A 148 11.69 -0.04 13.35
C ARG A 148 10.44 0.83 13.18
N ALA A 149 10.61 2.15 13.15
CA ALA A 149 9.51 3.09 12.94
C ALA A 149 8.86 2.91 11.56
N VAL A 150 9.64 2.62 10.51
CA VAL A 150 9.12 2.23 9.19
C VAL A 150 8.26 0.96 9.30
N GLY A 151 8.72 -0.05 10.06
CA GLY A 151 7.94 -1.25 10.33
C GLY A 151 6.59 -0.95 10.98
N THR A 152 6.57 -0.08 11.99
CA THR A 152 5.34 0.38 12.66
C THR A 152 4.41 1.12 11.70
N ALA A 153 4.94 2.09 10.93
CA ALA A 153 4.16 2.84 9.94
C ALA A 153 3.53 1.93 8.86
N LEU A 154 4.26 0.91 8.38
CA LEU A 154 3.72 -0.08 7.45
C LEU A 154 2.65 -0.97 8.07
N GLY A 155 2.75 -1.25 9.37
CA GLY A 155 1.73 -1.98 10.14
C GLY A 155 0.45 -1.17 10.32
N HIS A 156 0.55 0.15 10.41
CA HIS A 156 -0.58 1.09 10.49
C HIS A 156 -1.06 1.59 9.13
N ASN A 157 -0.64 0.97 8.03
CA ASN A 157 -1.09 1.36 6.70
C ASN A 157 -2.64 1.28 6.63
N PRO A 158 -3.34 2.41 6.39
CA PRO A 158 -4.80 2.43 6.36
C PRO A 158 -5.35 1.80 5.09
N VAL A 159 -4.57 1.73 4.01
CA VAL A 159 -4.98 1.27 2.67
C VAL A 159 -4.07 0.15 2.14
N PRO A 160 -3.95 -1.00 2.86
CA PRO A 160 -3.20 -2.16 2.39
C PRO A 160 -3.66 -2.65 1.01
N LEU A 161 -2.79 -3.40 0.33
CA LEU A 161 -2.85 -3.75 -1.10
C LEU A 161 -2.66 -2.56 -2.06
N ILE A 162 -3.39 -1.45 -1.87
CA ILE A 162 -3.23 -0.25 -2.70
C ILE A 162 -1.87 0.40 -2.41
N VAL A 163 -1.58 0.64 -1.12
CA VAL A 163 -0.22 0.86 -0.61
C VAL A 163 0.37 -0.51 -0.31
N PRO A 164 1.41 -0.96 -1.06
CA PRO A 164 1.81 -2.36 -1.07
C PRO A 164 2.79 -2.69 0.08
N CYS A 165 2.34 -2.55 1.34
CA CYS A 165 3.19 -2.85 2.50
C CYS A 165 3.57 -4.35 2.62
N HIS A 166 2.86 -5.25 1.92
CA HIS A 166 3.25 -6.65 1.76
C HIS A 166 4.54 -6.83 0.94
N ARG A 167 4.93 -5.87 0.11
CA ARG A 167 6.20 -5.90 -0.65
C ARG A 167 7.42 -5.49 0.19
N VAL A 168 7.24 -5.18 1.47
CA VAL A 168 8.34 -4.85 2.38
C VAL A 168 8.62 -6.04 3.30
N VAL A 169 9.84 -6.56 3.26
CA VAL A 169 10.25 -7.77 4.01
C VAL A 169 11.51 -7.50 4.85
N ARG A 170 11.95 -8.49 5.64
CA ARG A 170 13.23 -8.36 6.35
C ARG A 170 14.41 -8.47 5.38
N THR A 171 15.56 -7.93 5.76
CA THR A 171 16.78 -7.95 4.94
C THR A 171 17.25 -9.36 4.62
N ASP A 172 16.95 -10.33 5.50
CA ASP A 172 17.24 -11.74 5.29
C ASP A 172 16.21 -12.46 4.42
N GLY A 173 15.26 -11.75 3.81
CA GLY A 173 14.21 -12.32 2.97
C GLY A 173 13.03 -12.91 3.74
N SER A 174 13.10 -13.01 5.07
CA SER A 174 11.99 -13.57 5.86
C SER A 174 10.74 -12.70 5.77
N ILE A 175 9.59 -13.37 5.61
CA ILE A 175 8.30 -12.69 5.48
C ILE A 175 7.71 -12.45 6.87
N GLY A 176 7.57 -11.17 7.22
CA GLY A 176 7.05 -10.73 8.51
C GLY A 176 5.53 -10.69 8.60
N GLN A 177 5.05 -10.11 9.70
CA GLN A 177 3.63 -9.86 9.94
C GLN A 177 3.02 -8.91 8.89
N TYR A 178 1.69 -8.95 8.79
CA TYR A 178 0.89 -8.17 7.85
C TYR A 178 -0.45 -7.83 8.47
N SER A 179 -0.95 -6.61 8.23
CA SER A 179 -2.17 -6.10 8.84
C SER A 179 -3.43 -6.85 8.38
N LEU A 180 -3.48 -7.31 7.13
CA LEU A 180 -4.59 -8.11 6.61
C LEU A 180 -4.36 -9.61 6.82
N GLY A 181 -4.28 -10.08 8.07
CA GLY A 181 -4.26 -11.52 8.37
C GLY A 181 -2.89 -12.19 8.38
N GLY A 182 -1.84 -11.44 8.74
CA GLY A 182 -0.54 -12.02 9.12
C GLY A 182 0.31 -12.57 7.96
N PRO A 183 1.35 -13.36 8.26
CA PRO A 183 2.35 -13.79 7.28
C PRO A 183 1.77 -14.69 6.19
N VAL A 184 0.71 -15.45 6.49
CA VAL A 184 0.04 -16.33 5.51
C VAL A 184 -0.53 -15.50 4.35
N ASN A 185 -1.33 -14.49 4.65
CA ASN A 185 -1.92 -13.63 3.63
C ASN A 185 -0.86 -12.83 2.87
N LYS A 186 0.20 -12.39 3.55
CA LYS A 186 1.35 -11.74 2.89
C LYS A 186 2.00 -12.65 1.85
N ARG A 187 2.18 -13.93 2.16
CA ARG A 187 2.72 -14.94 1.23
C ARG A 187 1.78 -15.17 0.05
N ILE A 188 0.47 -15.29 0.29
CA ILE A 188 -0.54 -15.45 -0.78
C ILE A 188 -0.49 -14.28 -1.76
N ILE A 189 -0.46 -13.04 -1.25
CA ILE A 189 -0.41 -11.85 -2.11
C ILE A 189 0.89 -11.81 -2.91
N LEU A 190 2.04 -12.05 -2.26
CA LEU A 190 3.33 -12.09 -2.96
C LEU A 190 3.36 -13.16 -4.06
N ALA A 191 2.80 -14.35 -3.78
CA ALA A 191 2.65 -15.42 -4.76
C ALA A 191 1.76 -15.01 -5.94
N ALA A 192 0.61 -14.38 -5.67
CA ALA A 192 -0.27 -13.84 -6.70
C ALA A 192 0.42 -12.77 -7.57
N GLU A 193 1.40 -12.05 -7.02
CA GLU A 193 2.23 -11.09 -7.76
C GLU A 193 3.35 -11.72 -8.62
N GLY A 194 3.49 -13.05 -8.60
CA GLY A 194 4.51 -13.79 -9.34
C GLY A 194 5.88 -13.79 -8.66
N LEU A 195 5.92 -13.63 -7.33
CA LEU A 195 7.09 -13.93 -6.51
C LEU A 195 6.95 -15.34 -5.92
N ASP A 196 8.04 -16.09 -5.81
CA ASP A 196 8.08 -17.32 -5.02
C ASP A 196 8.57 -17.00 -3.59
N PRO A 197 7.67 -17.05 -2.57
CA PRO A 197 8.05 -16.78 -1.18
C PRO A 197 9.08 -17.77 -0.62
N ASP A 198 9.00 -19.04 -0.99
CA ASP A 198 9.88 -20.08 -0.48
C ASP A 198 11.28 -19.95 -1.06
N ALA A 199 11.39 -19.65 -2.36
CA ALA A 199 12.66 -19.36 -2.99
C ALA A 199 13.33 -18.09 -2.43
N LEU A 200 12.54 -17.05 -2.13
CA LEU A 200 13.03 -15.83 -1.48
C LEU A 200 13.64 -16.15 -0.10
N GLU A 201 12.91 -16.87 0.74
CA GLU A 201 13.37 -17.22 2.08
C GLU A 201 14.53 -18.21 2.04
N ALA A 202 14.56 -19.16 1.09
CA ALA A 202 15.69 -20.07 0.89
C ALA A 202 16.97 -19.31 0.49
N THR A 203 16.85 -18.35 -0.44
CA THR A 203 17.95 -17.43 -0.79
C THR A 203 18.42 -16.68 0.46
N GLY A 204 17.48 -16.19 1.26
CA GLY A 204 17.71 -15.59 2.57
C GLY A 204 18.51 -16.45 3.54
N ARG A 205 18.09 -17.70 3.74
CA ARG A 205 18.74 -18.68 4.63
C ARG A 205 20.16 -19.02 4.19
N SER A 206 20.45 -19.01 2.88
CA SER A 206 21.80 -19.20 2.36
C SER A 206 22.76 -18.01 2.60
N GLY A 207 22.27 -16.93 3.21
CA GLY A 207 23.04 -15.72 3.51
C GLY A 207 23.13 -14.74 2.34
N VAL A 208 22.50 -15.04 1.21
CA VAL A 208 22.47 -14.14 0.05
C VAL A 208 21.55 -12.97 0.33
N ARG A 209 22.05 -11.75 0.09
CA ARG A 209 21.33 -10.49 0.27
C ARG A 209 21.24 -9.70 -1.03
N TYR A 210 22.18 -9.93 -1.93
CA TYR A 210 22.27 -9.29 -3.22
C TYR A 210 22.66 -10.29 -4.30
N VAL A 211 22.29 -9.98 -5.53
CA VAL A 211 22.58 -10.82 -6.70
C VAL A 211 23.21 -9.95 -7.78
N GLY A 212 24.42 -10.30 -8.19
CA GLY A 212 25.13 -9.71 -9.31
C GLY A 212 25.00 -10.51 -10.61
N SER A 213 25.26 -9.84 -11.72
CA SER A 213 25.50 -10.46 -13.02
C SER A 213 26.97 -10.28 -13.40
N ASP A 214 27.69 -11.38 -13.66
CA ASP A 214 29.11 -11.36 -14.08
C ASP A 214 29.31 -10.75 -15.48
N SER A 215 28.28 -10.79 -16.33
CA SER A 215 28.31 -10.18 -17.66
C SER A 215 28.15 -8.66 -17.63
N THR A 216 27.28 -8.12 -16.75
CA THR A 216 27.00 -6.67 -16.69
C THR A 216 27.72 -5.96 -15.55
N HIS A 217 28.24 -6.71 -14.57
CA HIS A 217 28.79 -6.18 -13.32
C HIS A 217 27.79 -5.27 -12.58
N ILE A 218 26.50 -5.60 -12.64
CA ILE A 218 25.44 -4.90 -11.89
C ILE A 218 25.02 -5.79 -10.73
N VAL A 219 25.03 -5.23 -9.50
CA VAL A 219 24.48 -5.87 -8.31
C VAL A 219 23.08 -5.34 -8.02
N CYS A 220 22.16 -6.25 -7.70
CA CYS A 220 20.73 -6.01 -7.49
C CYS A 220 20.25 -6.58 -6.14
N LEU A 221 19.07 -6.15 -5.69
CA LEU A 221 18.29 -6.91 -4.73
C LEU A 221 17.73 -8.19 -5.38
N PRO A 222 17.51 -9.28 -4.63
CA PRO A 222 17.24 -10.61 -5.20
C PRO A 222 16.02 -10.67 -6.12
N THR A 223 15.00 -9.85 -5.83
CA THR A 223 13.72 -9.85 -6.55
C THR A 223 13.60 -8.73 -7.58
N CYS A 224 14.66 -7.94 -7.79
CA CYS A 224 14.68 -6.91 -8.83
C CYS A 224 14.36 -7.52 -10.20
N HIS A 225 13.55 -6.83 -11.02
CA HIS A 225 13.24 -7.24 -12.38
C HIS A 225 14.50 -7.55 -13.23
N ALA A 226 15.59 -6.81 -13.04
CA ALA A 226 16.87 -7.10 -13.70
C ALA A 226 17.51 -8.39 -13.14
N ALA A 227 17.54 -8.55 -11.81
CA ALA A 227 18.08 -9.74 -11.15
C ALA A 227 17.36 -11.03 -11.58
N ARG A 228 16.04 -10.98 -11.72
CA ARG A 228 15.20 -12.13 -12.12
C ARG A 228 15.47 -12.62 -13.54
N ARG A 229 16.07 -11.79 -14.41
CA ARG A 229 16.42 -12.12 -15.79
C ARG A 229 17.88 -12.55 -15.97
N ILE A 230 18.70 -12.51 -14.91
CA ILE A 230 20.06 -13.05 -14.94
C ILE A 230 19.97 -14.57 -15.06
N GLY A 231 20.50 -15.11 -16.17
CA GLY A 231 20.64 -16.55 -16.36
C GLY A 231 21.47 -17.20 -15.26
N ALA A 232 21.14 -18.44 -14.89
CA ALA A 232 21.74 -19.11 -13.73
C ALA A 232 23.28 -19.14 -13.75
N ALA A 233 23.88 -19.35 -14.93
CA ALA A 233 25.34 -19.38 -15.12
C ALA A 233 26.03 -18.02 -14.83
N HIS A 234 25.30 -16.91 -14.98
CA HIS A 234 25.81 -15.55 -14.82
C HIS A 234 25.50 -14.94 -13.45
N ARG A 235 24.84 -15.71 -12.57
CA ARG A 235 24.33 -15.22 -11.30
C ARG A 235 25.40 -15.33 -10.21
N VAL A 236 25.80 -14.19 -9.66
CA VAL A 236 26.80 -14.13 -8.59
C VAL A 236 26.16 -13.69 -7.27
N PRO A 237 26.09 -14.56 -6.25
CA PRO A 237 25.49 -14.21 -4.97
C PRO A 237 26.42 -13.37 -4.09
N PHE A 238 25.86 -12.38 -3.38
CA PHE A 238 26.60 -11.56 -2.42
C PHE A 238 25.88 -11.47 -1.08
N ARG A 239 26.65 -11.53 0.02
CA ARG A 239 26.15 -11.37 1.39
C ARG A 239 26.06 -9.91 1.83
N SER A 240 26.88 -9.03 1.24
CA SER A 240 26.91 -7.60 1.54
C SER A 240 27.17 -6.80 0.27
N LEU A 241 26.66 -5.56 0.25
CA LEU A 241 26.89 -4.67 -0.87
C LEU A 241 28.35 -4.20 -0.97
N PRO A 242 29.05 -3.84 0.13
CA PRO A 242 30.47 -3.46 0.05
C PRO A 242 31.34 -4.54 -0.59
N HIS A 243 31.06 -5.82 -0.32
CA HIS A 243 31.78 -6.93 -0.96
C HIS A 243 31.52 -6.99 -2.47
N ALA A 244 30.28 -6.76 -2.92
CA ALA A 244 29.97 -6.70 -4.35
C ALA A 244 30.70 -5.53 -5.03
N VAL A 245 30.73 -4.37 -4.38
CA VAL A 245 31.41 -3.17 -4.90
C VAL A 245 32.92 -3.36 -4.97
N SER A 246 33.55 -3.93 -3.93
CA SER A 246 34.98 -4.26 -3.97
C SER A 246 35.33 -5.30 -5.03
N ALA A 247 34.37 -6.17 -5.39
CA ALA A 247 34.48 -7.13 -6.49
C ALA A 247 34.18 -6.52 -7.87
N GLY A 248 34.04 -5.19 -7.99
CA GLY A 248 33.85 -4.49 -9.26
C GLY A 248 32.40 -4.31 -9.70
N TYR A 249 31.41 -4.67 -8.88
CA TYR A 249 30.00 -4.52 -9.22
C TYR A 249 29.47 -3.13 -8.89
N ARG A 250 28.63 -2.58 -9.76
CA ARG A 250 27.95 -1.31 -9.55
C ARG A 250 26.51 -1.52 -9.08
N PRO A 251 26.01 -0.76 -8.10
CA PRO A 251 24.61 -0.85 -7.66
C PRO A 251 23.61 -0.57 -8.78
N CYS A 252 22.59 -1.41 -8.89
CA CYS A 252 21.50 -1.23 -9.83
C CYS A 252 20.72 0.06 -9.57
N ARG A 253 20.55 0.89 -10.61
CA ARG A 253 19.76 2.14 -10.52
C ARG A 253 18.27 1.91 -10.32
N SER A 254 17.75 0.74 -10.71
CA SER A 254 16.33 0.41 -10.60
C SER A 254 15.94 0.01 -9.19
N CYS A 255 16.65 -0.95 -8.58
CA CYS A 255 16.31 -1.41 -7.24
C CYS A 255 17.10 -0.72 -6.13
N ARG A 256 18.12 0.08 -6.48
CA ARG A 256 18.95 0.87 -5.55
C ARG A 256 19.42 0.01 -4.36
N PRO A 257 20.15 -1.11 -4.61
CA PRO A 257 20.67 -1.92 -3.53
C PRO A 257 21.73 -1.09 -2.83
N GLY A 258 21.48 -0.69 -1.57
CA GLY A 258 22.40 0.16 -0.83
C GLY A 258 21.90 1.56 -0.49
N SER A 259 20.65 1.92 -0.77
CA SER A 259 20.10 3.20 -0.32
C SER A 259 20.37 3.48 1.16
N GLY A 260 20.41 2.45 2.02
CA GLY A 260 20.75 2.57 3.45
C GLY A 260 22.22 2.35 3.83
N ALA A 261 23.12 2.11 2.88
CA ALA A 261 24.54 1.82 3.13
C ALA A 261 25.47 3.01 2.82
N ILE A 262 24.95 4.11 2.26
CA ILE A 262 25.76 5.26 1.80
C ILE A 262 25.87 6.37 2.87
N ALA A 263 25.31 6.17 4.06
CA ALA A 263 25.31 7.16 5.14
C ALA A 263 25.93 6.62 6.45
N ALA A 264 27.12 6.03 6.36
CA ALA A 264 27.98 5.74 7.50
C ALA A 264 29.40 6.24 7.19
#